data_AF-B7GC13-F1
#
_entry.id   AF-B7GC13-F1
#
_cell.length_a   1.000
_cell.length_b   1.000
_cell.length_c   1.000
_cell.angle_alpha   90.00
_cell.angle_beta   90.00
_cell.angle_gamma   90.00
#
_symmetry.space_group_name_H-M   'P 1'
#
loop_
_entity.id
_entity.type
_entity.pdbx_description
1 polymer ?
#
loop_
_entity_poly.entity_id
_entity_poly.type
_entity_poly.pdbx_seq_one_letter_code
_entity_poly.pdbx_strand_id
1 'polypeptide(L)'
;MLRNKYSTSGPRRRKCLAFITCTVFCTVSQGWIPSNERNAAQRRRDLPTSVTKVKTNPFWAMSSSDLKDDRSKRETSSNNRTPKMKEYDKNSVVSRLHQAASRAHLRQQLKDAQEATTASTKLHREGPRLASLQKLNTAIDLRLDSNRFPYNSVSSQVLQAARDPMIAVVSHNQQVAAHQQAVAATSVLFEKCRQVAIVLSKSLQKDQVTVEYANRIRRLLKAMLEEDYHPDAICFVGGTSTGNKIADADAGYIYFRYLCACQNISLDGIQFILEYTRAEQGAFQNVVDELQQKCLPLWRKAAFNEEDEDYQSFSTKIRRRLRVHFSIVSSEYHLCQLNDIHVRSPGQSPLRALGGWMRVSVDTTWAYQYSTTMLPRQKNPARSFCAKHYKTAQRLVPALHNLRGVVDNREFFQRDNYRVLVSARRSLVTDMEKLYHRQPSLKDVHKLCSDDGKPMDVILESALLNLGRCLDLVRPAGLLTGIVSSTDWSLALTFLEQAVQQICKACDPDEPLDYSDWGSLGDLTLASSWTAATERKS
;
A
#
# COMPACT_ATOMS: atom_id res chain seq x y z
N MET A 1 57.63 29.42 -46.01
CA MET A 1 58.78 28.60 -46.47
C MET A 1 59.49 28.02 -45.25
N LEU A 2 59.54 26.68 -45.18
CA LEU A 2 60.50 25.78 -44.53
C LEU A 2 61.01 26.01 -43.09
N ARG A 3 60.56 25.08 -42.22
CA ARG A 3 61.30 24.21 -41.27
C ARG A 3 62.40 24.82 -40.38
N ASN A 4 62.27 24.58 -39.06
CA ASN A 4 63.28 23.74 -38.41
C ASN A 4 62.74 22.96 -37.19
N LYS A 5 63.08 21.67 -37.16
CA LYS A 5 62.91 20.70 -36.08
C LYS A 5 64.10 20.82 -35.15
N TYR A 6 63.93 20.64 -33.83
CA TYR A 6 64.85 19.82 -33.04
C TYR A 6 64.12 19.18 -31.86
N SER A 7 64.46 17.92 -31.64
CA SER A 7 63.98 16.99 -30.62
C SER A 7 65.16 16.70 -29.70
N THR A 8 64.97 16.68 -28.39
CA THR A 8 65.83 15.92 -27.46
C THR A 8 65.07 15.55 -26.17
N SER A 9 64.82 14.24 -26.04
CA SER A 9 65.03 13.37 -24.85
C SER A 9 64.71 13.86 -23.43
N GLY A 10 63.86 13.09 -22.73
CA GLY A 10 63.56 13.18 -21.28
C GLY A 10 64.70 12.72 -20.34
N PRO A 11 64.44 12.53 -19.01
CA PRO A 11 63.80 11.28 -18.56
C PRO A 11 62.87 11.33 -17.32
N ARG A 12 61.94 10.36 -17.29
CA ARG A 12 61.44 9.53 -16.16
C ARG A 12 61.43 10.10 -14.73
N ARG A 13 60.23 10.17 -14.13
CA ARG A 13 59.92 9.52 -12.83
C ARG A 13 58.49 8.97 -12.79
N ARG A 14 58.40 7.69 -12.41
CA ARG A 14 57.20 6.90 -12.12
C ARG A 14 56.75 7.11 -10.67
N LYS A 15 55.44 7.02 -10.42
CA LYS A 15 54.72 6.21 -9.40
C LYS A 15 53.29 6.79 -9.27
N CYS A 16 52.27 6.13 -9.84
CA CYS A 16 51.45 5.08 -9.21
C CYS A 16 50.48 5.63 -8.15
N LEU A 17 49.21 5.78 -8.55
CA LEU A 17 48.04 5.37 -7.75
C LEU A 17 46.85 5.25 -8.70
N ALA A 18 46.52 3.99 -9.03
CA ALA A 18 45.34 3.62 -9.79
C ALA A 18 44.16 3.49 -8.81
N PHE A 19 43.09 4.23 -9.06
CA PHE A 19 41.76 3.89 -8.55
C PHE A 19 40.98 3.28 -9.70
N ILE A 20 40.65 1.99 -9.54
CA ILE A 20 39.79 1.23 -10.45
C ILE A 20 38.35 1.55 -10.09
N THR A 21 37.68 2.37 -10.90
CA THR A 21 36.21 2.45 -10.92
C THR A 21 35.71 1.64 -12.11
N CYS A 22 35.16 0.47 -11.79
CA CYS A 22 34.53 -0.43 -12.74
C CYS A 22 33.26 0.25 -13.28
N THR A 23 33.31 0.71 -14.52
CA THR A 23 32.16 1.29 -15.24
C THR A 23 31.75 0.25 -16.27
N VAL A 24 30.65 -0.47 -16.02
CA VAL A 24 30.03 -1.33 -17.03
C VAL A 24 29.11 -0.47 -17.87
N PHE A 25 29.59 -0.13 -19.06
CA PHE A 25 28.81 0.38 -20.17
C PHE A 25 27.99 -0.77 -20.77
N CYS A 26 26.66 -0.66 -20.77
CA CYS A 26 25.81 -1.35 -21.74
C CYS A 26 25.10 -0.29 -22.59
N THR A 27 25.66 -0.06 -23.77
CA THR A 27 25.00 0.60 -24.90
C THR A 27 23.97 -0.35 -25.50
N VAL A 28 22.68 0.01 -25.46
CA VAL A 28 21.73 -0.38 -26.50
C VAL A 28 20.93 0.86 -26.88
N SER A 29 21.28 1.38 -28.06
CA SER A 29 20.55 2.40 -28.79
C SER A 29 19.36 1.77 -29.52
N GLN A 30 18.14 2.24 -29.29
CA GLN A 30 17.12 2.31 -30.34
C GLN A 30 16.28 3.57 -30.13
N GLY A 31 16.22 4.39 -31.18
CA GLY A 31 15.55 5.68 -31.20
C GLY A 31 14.03 5.54 -31.22
N TRP A 32 13.37 6.52 -30.61
CA TRP A 32 11.93 6.72 -30.73
C TRP A 32 11.67 8.14 -31.21
N ILE A 33 11.09 8.22 -32.42
CA ILE A 33 10.52 9.42 -33.03
C ILE A 33 9.06 9.49 -32.56
N PRO A 34 8.55 10.63 -32.05
CA PRO A 34 7.14 10.76 -31.74
C PRO A 34 6.36 11.16 -33.00
N SER A 35 5.51 10.27 -33.50
CA SER A 35 4.48 10.61 -34.48
C SER A 35 3.25 11.20 -33.78
N ASN A 36 2.99 12.47 -34.08
CA ASN A 36 1.72 13.15 -33.88
C ASN A 36 0.56 12.36 -34.48
N GLU A 37 -0.57 12.29 -33.77
CA GLU A 37 -1.89 12.20 -34.41
C GLU A 37 -2.96 12.79 -33.49
N ARG A 38 -3.10 14.11 -33.57
CA ARG A 38 -4.40 14.78 -33.49
C ARG A 38 -5.08 14.61 -34.84
N ASN A 39 -6.39 14.36 -34.82
CA ASN A 39 -7.39 14.49 -35.90
C ASN A 39 -8.04 13.15 -36.31
N ALA A 40 -9.18 12.83 -35.71
CA ALA A 40 -10.22 12.04 -36.36
C ALA A 40 -11.60 12.30 -35.74
N ALA A 41 -12.06 13.55 -35.84
CA ALA A 41 -13.49 13.85 -35.87
C ALA A 41 -13.80 14.28 -37.31
N GLN A 42 -14.32 13.36 -38.14
CA GLN A 42 -15.23 13.64 -39.27
C GLN A 42 -15.55 12.31 -39.98
N ARG A 43 -16.83 12.09 -40.29
CA ARG A 43 -17.46 11.08 -41.19
C ARG A 43 -18.27 9.99 -40.48
N ARG A 44 -19.53 10.35 -40.22
CA ARG A 44 -20.70 9.46 -40.27
C ARG A 44 -21.28 9.49 -41.70
N ARG A 45 -22.04 8.43 -42.05
CA ARG A 45 -22.73 8.06 -43.33
C ARG A 45 -21.88 7.08 -44.16
N ASP A 46 -22.30 5.88 -44.56
CA ASP A 46 -23.61 5.23 -44.76
C ASP A 46 -23.55 3.68 -44.57
N LEU A 47 -24.74 3.06 -44.48
CA LEU A 47 -25.21 1.64 -44.42
C LEU A 47 -24.42 0.51 -45.16
N PRO A 48 -24.76 -0.82 -45.08
CA PRO A 48 -25.96 -1.47 -44.52
C PRO A 48 -25.75 -2.76 -43.66
N THR A 49 -26.86 -3.13 -43.03
CA THR A 49 -27.25 -4.41 -42.44
C THR A 49 -26.97 -5.65 -43.30
N SER A 50 -26.37 -6.68 -42.70
CA SER A 50 -26.57 -8.08 -43.10
C SER A 50 -26.67 -9.01 -41.90
N VAL A 51 -27.77 -9.74 -41.89
CA VAL A 51 -28.19 -10.79 -40.96
C VAL A 51 -27.34 -12.05 -41.17
N THR A 52 -26.76 -12.61 -40.11
CA THR A 52 -26.42 -14.04 -40.08
C THR A 52 -26.77 -14.65 -38.72
N LYS A 53 -27.76 -15.54 -38.78
CA LYS A 53 -28.15 -16.51 -37.76
C LYS A 53 -26.98 -17.46 -37.50
N VAL A 54 -26.60 -17.69 -36.25
CA VAL A 54 -25.82 -18.87 -35.86
C VAL A 54 -26.63 -19.69 -34.87
N LYS A 55 -26.85 -20.95 -35.29
CA LYS A 55 -27.60 -21.99 -34.62
C LYS A 55 -26.88 -22.47 -33.36
N THR A 56 -27.66 -22.61 -32.29
CA THR A 56 -27.42 -23.49 -31.16
C THR A 56 -27.38 -24.95 -31.60
N ASN A 57 -26.46 -25.75 -31.05
CA ASN A 57 -26.79 -27.10 -30.60
C ASN A 57 -25.79 -27.63 -29.54
N PRO A 58 -26.25 -28.51 -28.62
CA PRO A 58 -25.50 -29.02 -27.47
C PRO A 58 -25.10 -30.52 -27.61
N PHE A 59 -24.56 -31.12 -26.53
CA PHE A 59 -24.10 -32.52 -26.33
C PHE A 59 -22.65 -32.78 -26.77
N TRP A 60 -21.76 -33.41 -26.00
CA TRP A 60 -21.89 -34.70 -25.28
C TRP A 60 -21.18 -34.75 -23.91
N ALA A 61 -21.78 -35.51 -23.00
CA ALA A 61 -21.17 -36.06 -21.80
C ALA A 61 -20.27 -37.26 -22.15
N MET A 62 -19.21 -37.49 -21.37
CA MET A 62 -18.58 -38.81 -21.28
C MET A 62 -18.35 -39.19 -19.82
N SER A 63 -18.72 -40.45 -19.58
CA SER A 63 -18.82 -41.16 -18.32
C SER A 63 -17.57 -42.00 -18.05
N SER A 64 -17.27 -42.13 -16.75
CA SER A 64 -16.72 -43.28 -16.03
C SER A 64 -16.44 -44.57 -16.81
N SER A 65 -15.26 -45.16 -16.59
CA SER A 65 -15.14 -46.54 -16.05
C SER A 65 -13.68 -46.94 -15.73
N ASP A 66 -13.51 -47.49 -14.52
CA ASP A 66 -12.78 -48.71 -14.13
C ASP A 66 -11.31 -48.96 -14.52
N LEU A 67 -10.49 -49.24 -13.48
CA LEU A 67 -9.54 -50.36 -13.50
C LEU A 67 -9.20 -50.80 -12.06
N LYS A 68 -9.23 -52.13 -11.88
CA LYS A 68 -9.19 -52.91 -10.64
C LYS A 68 -7.79 -53.06 -10.02
N ASP A 69 -7.84 -53.35 -8.72
CA ASP A 69 -6.98 -54.20 -7.89
C ASP A 69 -5.72 -54.84 -8.51
N ASP A 70 -4.61 -54.80 -7.77
CA ASP A 70 -4.02 -56.07 -7.34
C ASP A 70 -3.19 -56.01 -6.04
N ARG A 71 -3.33 -57.07 -5.24
CA ARG A 71 -2.68 -57.37 -3.96
C ARG A 71 -1.36 -58.11 -4.22
N SER A 72 -0.32 -57.84 -3.42
CA SER A 72 0.52 -58.94 -2.90
C SER A 72 1.31 -58.56 -1.64
N LYS A 73 1.32 -59.52 -0.72
CA LYS A 73 2.03 -59.56 0.57
C LYS A 73 3.50 -59.94 0.35
N ARG A 74 4.39 -59.49 1.25
CA ARG A 74 5.48 -60.35 1.76
C ARG A 74 6.00 -59.87 3.11
N GLU A 75 5.99 -60.81 4.05
CA GLU A 75 6.63 -60.77 5.37
C GLU A 75 8.17 -60.90 5.22
N THR A 76 8.93 -60.44 6.22
CA THR A 76 9.98 -61.25 6.86
C THR A 76 10.58 -60.58 8.10
N SER A 77 10.86 -61.45 9.07
CA SER A 77 11.34 -61.34 10.44
C SER A 77 12.84 -61.01 10.61
N SER A 78 13.21 -60.39 11.73
CA SER A 78 14.49 -60.64 12.44
C SER A 78 14.39 -60.08 13.88
N ASN A 79 14.38 -60.92 14.92
CA ASN A 79 15.47 -61.57 15.67
C ASN A 79 16.03 -60.77 16.86
N ASN A 80 15.66 -61.24 18.06
CA ASN A 80 16.18 -60.89 19.38
C ASN A 80 17.64 -61.32 19.57
N ARG A 81 18.40 -60.56 20.37
CA ARG A 81 19.50 -61.06 21.23
C ARG A 81 19.84 -60.05 22.34
N THR A 82 19.63 -60.46 23.58
CA THR A 82 20.01 -59.77 24.83
C THR A 82 21.32 -60.33 25.39
N PRO A 83 22.22 -59.51 25.98
CA PRO A 83 23.30 -59.99 26.83
C PRO A 83 23.00 -59.77 28.33
N LYS A 84 23.35 -60.79 29.12
CA LYS A 84 23.29 -60.83 30.59
C LYS A 84 24.31 -59.86 31.20
N MET A 85 23.88 -59.05 32.17
CA MET A 85 24.78 -58.30 33.06
C MET A 85 24.52 -58.62 34.54
N LYS A 86 25.62 -58.53 35.29
CA LYS A 86 25.90 -59.12 36.60
C LYS A 86 25.01 -58.60 37.73
N GLU A 87 24.74 -59.52 38.64
CA GLU A 87 24.04 -59.38 39.91
C GLU A 87 24.73 -58.34 40.82
N TYR A 88 23.97 -57.34 41.25
CA TYR A 88 24.32 -56.46 42.36
C TYR A 88 23.31 -56.67 43.50
N ASP A 89 23.86 -56.70 44.71
CA ASP A 89 23.20 -57.00 45.98
C ASP A 89 21.97 -56.10 46.23
N LYS A 90 20.79 -56.74 46.36
CA LYS A 90 19.46 -56.10 46.34
C LYS A 90 19.02 -55.51 47.68
N ASN A 91 19.86 -55.53 48.72
CA ASN A 91 19.42 -55.17 50.07
C ASN A 91 19.91 -53.83 50.61
N SER A 92 20.63 -53.03 49.83
CA SER A 92 20.95 -51.65 50.21
C SER A 92 19.71 -50.75 50.23
N VAL A 93 19.53 -49.97 51.31
CA VAL A 93 18.48 -48.95 51.46
C VAL A 93 18.52 -47.94 50.31
N VAL A 94 19.70 -47.68 49.75
CA VAL A 94 19.89 -46.81 48.57
C VAL A 94 19.31 -47.45 47.30
N SER A 95 19.44 -48.77 47.12
CA SER A 95 18.79 -49.50 46.01
C SER A 95 17.27 -49.48 46.12
N ARG A 96 16.70 -49.50 47.33
CA ARG A 96 15.23 -49.40 47.51
C ARG A 96 14.72 -48.00 47.20
N LEU A 97 15.48 -46.95 47.55
CA LEU A 97 15.14 -45.57 47.21
C LEU A 97 15.26 -45.32 45.70
N HIS A 98 16.32 -45.83 45.06
CA HIS A 98 16.50 -45.73 43.61
C HIS A 98 15.44 -46.54 42.85
N GLN A 99 15.05 -47.73 43.33
CA GLN A 99 14.00 -48.53 42.72
C GLN A 99 12.61 -47.90 42.91
N ALA A 100 12.36 -47.22 44.04
CA ALA A 100 11.15 -46.43 44.24
C ALA A 100 11.11 -45.21 43.30
N ALA A 101 12.22 -44.50 43.15
CA ALA A 101 12.35 -43.38 42.21
C ALA A 101 12.21 -43.82 40.74
N SER A 102 12.83 -44.94 40.35
CA SER A 102 12.67 -45.52 39.01
C SER A 102 11.25 -46.03 38.76
N ARG A 103 10.54 -46.55 39.76
CA ARG A 103 9.11 -46.93 39.63
C ARG A 103 8.21 -45.70 39.53
N ALA A 104 8.51 -44.62 40.25
CA ALA A 104 7.80 -43.34 40.12
C ALA A 104 8.03 -42.74 38.72
N HIS A 105 9.27 -42.78 38.22
CA HIS A 105 9.63 -42.31 36.89
C HIS A 105 9.05 -43.20 35.77
N LEU A 106 9.00 -44.52 35.95
CA LEU A 106 8.35 -45.44 35.01
C LEU A 106 6.82 -45.28 35.03
N ARG A 107 6.22 -45.02 36.19
CA ARG A 107 4.79 -44.67 36.29
C ARG A 107 4.51 -43.34 35.62
N GLN A 108 5.39 -42.35 35.76
CA GLN A 108 5.28 -41.08 35.05
C GLN A 108 5.42 -41.30 33.55
N GLN A 109 6.43 -42.04 33.08
CA GLN A 109 6.59 -42.39 31.66
C GLN A 109 5.45 -43.22 31.10
N LEU A 110 4.84 -44.12 31.88
CA LEU A 110 3.65 -44.87 31.46
C LEU A 110 2.40 -44.00 31.45
N LYS A 111 2.30 -43.02 32.35
CA LYS A 111 1.23 -42.03 32.36
C LYS A 111 1.36 -41.06 31.19
N ASP A 112 2.56 -40.58 30.93
CA ASP A 112 2.92 -39.74 29.79
C ASP A 112 2.80 -40.52 28.46
N ALA A 113 3.11 -41.83 28.45
CA ALA A 113 2.89 -42.70 27.29
C ALA A 113 1.41 -43.07 27.10
N GLN A 114 0.63 -43.22 28.17
CA GLN A 114 -0.83 -43.39 28.11
C GLN A 114 -1.53 -42.10 27.67
N GLU A 115 -1.05 -40.93 28.09
CA GLU A 115 -1.51 -39.62 27.64
C GLU A 115 -1.08 -39.35 26.19
N ALA A 116 0.12 -39.77 25.78
CA ALA A 116 0.57 -39.69 24.38
C ALA A 116 -0.16 -40.70 23.47
N THR A 117 -0.51 -41.89 23.95
CA THR A 117 -1.30 -42.86 23.17
C THR A 117 -2.78 -42.48 23.10
N THR A 118 -3.37 -41.89 24.16
CA THR A 118 -4.74 -41.35 24.09
C THR A 118 -4.84 -40.05 23.28
N ALA A 119 -3.76 -39.27 23.17
CA ALA A 119 -3.68 -38.14 22.24
C ALA A 119 -3.46 -38.57 20.77
N SER A 120 -2.84 -39.74 20.54
CA SER A 120 -2.51 -40.24 19.19
C SER A 120 -3.57 -41.17 18.58
N THR A 121 -4.37 -41.89 19.39
CA THR A 121 -5.39 -42.84 18.87
C THR A 121 -6.78 -42.23 18.58
N LYS A 122 -6.97 -40.91 18.74
CA LYS A 122 -8.19 -40.21 18.27
C LYS A 122 -8.03 -39.50 16.91
N LEU A 123 -6.92 -39.70 16.20
CA LEU A 123 -6.61 -38.97 14.96
C LEU A 123 -6.55 -39.83 13.68
N HIS A 124 -6.92 -41.11 13.73
CA HIS A 124 -7.00 -41.95 12.53
C HIS A 124 -8.23 -42.86 12.54
N ARG A 125 -9.40 -42.28 12.23
CA ARG A 125 -10.53 -42.92 11.53
C ARG A 125 -11.70 -41.95 11.46
N GLU A 126 -11.55 -40.88 10.68
CA GLU A 126 -12.65 -40.18 10.03
C GLU A 126 -12.02 -39.35 8.90
N GLY A 127 -12.58 -39.43 7.69
CA GLY A 127 -12.15 -38.60 6.55
C GLY A 127 -12.27 -37.10 6.87
N PRO A 128 -11.72 -36.21 6.02
CA PRO A 128 -11.51 -34.81 6.38
C PRO A 128 -12.85 -34.08 6.52
N ARG A 129 -13.42 -34.12 7.72
CA ARG A 129 -14.36 -33.11 8.20
C ARG A 129 -13.54 -31.89 8.58
N LEU A 130 -13.92 -30.74 8.04
CA LEU A 130 -13.34 -29.41 8.27
C LEU A 130 -13.23 -29.10 9.77
N ALA A 131 -12.15 -29.55 10.40
CA ALA A 131 -11.73 -29.06 11.70
C ALA A 131 -11.41 -27.57 11.53
N SER A 132 -12.04 -26.74 12.36
CA SER A 132 -12.07 -25.27 12.31
C SER A 132 -10.87 -24.61 11.61
N LEU A 133 -11.14 -23.74 10.65
CA LEU A 133 -10.19 -22.86 9.95
C LEU A 133 -9.12 -22.24 10.87
N GLN A 134 -9.44 -22.01 12.15
CA GLN A 134 -8.50 -21.62 13.20
C GLN A 134 -7.28 -22.56 13.34
N LYS A 135 -7.47 -23.88 13.38
CA LYS A 135 -6.35 -24.85 13.51
C LYS A 135 -5.44 -24.84 12.28
N LEU A 136 -6.02 -24.68 11.09
CA LEU A 136 -5.26 -24.52 9.85
C LEU A 136 -4.47 -23.21 9.85
N ASN A 137 -5.07 -22.11 10.33
CA ASN A 137 -4.38 -20.83 10.47
C ASN A 137 -3.20 -20.91 11.42
N THR A 138 -3.35 -21.55 12.59
CA THR A 138 -2.27 -21.75 13.57
C THR A 138 -1.13 -22.59 12.99
N ALA A 139 -1.43 -23.62 12.21
CA ALA A 139 -0.41 -24.45 11.55
C ALA A 139 0.39 -23.67 10.49
N ILE A 140 -0.26 -22.77 9.74
CA ILE A 140 0.41 -21.87 8.78
C ILE A 140 1.31 -20.88 9.52
N ASP A 141 0.91 -20.36 10.69
CA ASP A 141 1.73 -19.44 11.49
C ASP A 141 3.00 -20.09 12.01
N LEU A 142 2.88 -21.29 12.60
CA LEU A 142 4.04 -22.05 13.04
C LEU A 142 5.04 -22.30 11.91
N ARG A 143 4.55 -22.53 10.69
CA ARG A 143 5.38 -22.77 9.49
C ARG A 143 6.00 -21.50 8.91
N LEU A 144 5.35 -20.34 9.08
CA LEU A 144 5.88 -19.05 8.66
C LEU A 144 6.94 -18.53 9.62
N ASP A 145 6.77 -18.77 10.93
CA ASP A 145 7.75 -18.38 11.96
C ASP A 145 8.95 -19.34 12.04
N SER A 146 8.76 -20.65 11.80
CA SER A 146 9.86 -21.62 11.77
C SER A 146 10.84 -21.43 10.61
N ASN A 147 10.47 -20.65 9.58
CA ASN A 147 11.32 -20.31 8.42
C ASN A 147 12.08 -18.99 8.59
N ARG A 148 12.25 -18.49 9.82
CA ARG A 148 13.17 -17.36 10.10
C ARG A 148 14.61 -17.86 10.10
N PHE A 149 15.29 -17.70 8.98
CA PHE A 149 16.74 -17.84 8.90
C PHE A 149 17.45 -16.80 9.79
N PRO A 150 18.57 -17.14 10.44
CA PRO A 150 19.36 -16.19 11.23
C PRO A 150 20.20 -15.34 10.28
N TYR A 151 19.62 -14.25 9.76
CA TYR A 151 20.40 -13.18 9.14
C TYR A 151 20.54 -11.99 10.09
N ASN A 152 21.79 -11.53 10.18
CA ASN A 152 22.27 -10.42 11.00
C ASN A 152 21.45 -9.13 10.85
N SER A 153 21.41 -8.40 11.96
CA SER A 153 21.10 -6.98 12.25
C SER A 153 21.07 -5.93 11.12
N VAL A 154 20.42 -6.20 9.99
CA VAL A 154 19.96 -5.13 9.09
C VAL A 154 18.75 -4.48 9.75
N SER A 155 19.05 -3.42 10.52
CA SER A 155 18.19 -2.42 11.15
C SER A 155 16.75 -2.83 11.48
N SER A 156 16.54 -3.17 12.76
CA SER A 156 15.23 -3.27 13.40
C SER A 156 14.31 -2.08 13.12
N GLN A 157 14.84 -0.89 12.81
CA GLN A 157 14.02 0.29 12.52
C GLN A 157 13.24 0.17 11.20
N VAL A 158 13.78 -0.49 10.17
CA VAL A 158 13.10 -0.68 8.87
C VAL A 158 11.91 -1.64 9.02
N LEU A 159 12.07 -2.70 9.82
CA LEU A 159 11.00 -3.67 10.10
C LEU A 159 9.97 -3.15 11.11
N GLN A 160 10.34 -2.19 11.96
CA GLN A 160 9.43 -1.58 12.95
C GLN A 160 8.61 -0.44 12.34
N ALA A 161 9.20 0.36 11.43
CA ALA A 161 8.46 1.29 10.57
C ALA A 161 7.45 0.55 9.66
N ALA A 162 7.74 -0.71 9.29
CA ALA A 162 6.79 -1.55 8.57
C ALA A 162 5.58 -2.04 9.41
N ARG A 163 5.58 -1.83 10.74
CA ARG A 163 4.46 -2.26 11.61
C ARG A 163 3.38 -1.21 11.80
N ASP A 164 3.70 0.07 11.65
CA ASP A 164 2.72 1.15 11.65
C ASP A 164 2.98 2.09 10.47
N PRO A 165 2.16 1.99 9.40
CA PRO A 165 2.29 2.84 8.22
C PRO A 165 2.30 4.34 8.53
N MET A 166 1.68 4.77 9.64
CA MET A 166 1.67 6.18 10.02
C MET A 166 3.04 6.63 10.56
N ILE A 167 3.79 5.76 11.23
CA ILE A 167 5.16 6.06 11.67
C ILE A 167 6.05 6.33 10.46
N ALA A 168 5.90 5.58 9.38
CA ALA A 168 6.66 5.81 8.15
C ALA A 168 6.35 7.18 7.52
N VAL A 169 5.06 7.57 7.48
CA VAL A 169 4.62 8.89 7.00
C VAL A 169 5.16 10.02 7.88
N VAL A 170 5.09 9.89 9.21
CA VAL A 170 5.63 10.88 10.15
C VAL A 170 7.15 10.99 10.02
N SER A 171 7.86 9.86 9.92
CA SER A 171 9.31 9.84 9.72
C SER A 171 9.71 10.51 8.40
N HIS A 172 8.96 10.29 7.32
CA HIS A 172 9.18 10.97 6.04
C HIS A 172 9.04 12.48 6.20
N ASN A 173 7.96 12.95 6.84
CA ASN A 173 7.74 14.37 7.08
C ASN A 173 8.88 15.00 7.91
N GLN A 174 9.36 14.31 8.96
CA GLN A 174 10.49 14.77 9.78
C GLN A 174 11.79 14.89 8.96
N GLN A 175 12.06 13.91 8.10
CA GLN A 175 13.23 13.95 7.20
C GLN A 175 13.15 15.10 6.21
N VAL A 176 11.97 15.35 5.64
CA VAL A 176 11.75 16.46 4.70
C VAL A 176 11.86 17.81 5.41
N ALA A 177 11.31 17.94 6.62
CA ALA A 177 11.44 19.16 7.42
C ALA A 177 12.92 19.44 7.79
N ALA A 178 13.67 18.41 8.22
CA ALA A 178 15.10 18.54 8.51
C ALA A 178 15.89 18.93 7.25
N HIS A 179 15.56 18.34 6.09
CA HIS A 179 16.17 18.71 4.82
C HIS A 179 15.86 20.17 4.45
N GLN A 180 14.61 20.62 4.60
CA GLN A 180 14.23 22.00 4.35
C GLN A 180 14.97 23.00 5.24
N GLN A 181 15.12 22.68 6.54
CA GLN A 181 15.88 23.49 7.48
C GLN A 181 17.36 23.57 7.11
N ALA A 182 17.97 22.43 6.75
CA ALA A 182 19.37 22.39 6.32
C ALA A 182 19.60 23.21 5.04
N VAL A 183 18.68 23.11 4.07
CA VAL A 183 18.78 23.88 2.83
C VAL A 183 18.51 25.37 3.09
N ALA A 184 17.56 25.72 3.96
CA ALA A 184 17.32 27.11 4.36
C ALA A 184 18.55 27.75 5.03
N ALA A 185 19.24 27.00 5.90
CA ALA A 185 20.48 27.46 6.54
C ALA A 185 21.64 27.68 5.55
N THR A 186 21.63 26.99 4.41
CA THR A 186 22.66 27.10 3.36
C THR A 186 22.29 28.13 2.28
N SER A 187 21.11 28.76 2.39
CA SER A 187 20.43 29.44 1.28
C SER A 187 20.90 30.87 1.01
N VAL A 188 22.16 31.04 0.60
CA VAL A 188 22.57 32.24 -0.17
C VAL A 188 22.19 32.09 -1.65
N LEU A 189 21.94 30.85 -2.12
CA LEU A 189 21.80 30.52 -3.54
C LEU A 189 20.39 30.16 -4.02
N PHE A 190 19.41 30.10 -3.13
CA PHE A 190 18.07 29.67 -3.50
C PHE A 190 17.02 30.73 -3.20
N GLU A 191 16.08 30.83 -4.13
CA GLU A 191 14.90 31.67 -4.05
C GLU A 191 13.90 31.15 -3.00
N LYS A 192 12.96 32.02 -2.65
CA LYS A 192 11.78 31.70 -1.85
C LYS A 192 11.16 30.37 -2.31
N CYS A 193 11.08 29.40 -1.38
CA CYS A 193 10.46 28.12 -1.64
C CYS A 193 8.96 28.32 -1.90
N ARG A 194 8.48 27.91 -3.07
CA ARG A 194 7.06 27.94 -3.41
C ARG A 194 6.32 26.78 -2.80
N GLN A 195 5.15 27.03 -2.24
CA GLN A 195 4.34 26.06 -1.52
C GLN A 195 3.13 25.67 -2.38
N VAL A 196 2.93 24.37 -2.61
CA VAL A 196 1.82 23.84 -3.40
C VAL A 196 1.04 22.84 -2.56
N ALA A 197 -0.23 23.11 -2.28
CA ALA A 197 -1.11 22.15 -1.63
C ALA A 197 -1.80 21.26 -2.69
N ILE A 198 -1.74 19.94 -2.54
CA ILE A 198 -2.49 18.99 -3.37
C ILE A 198 -3.55 18.33 -2.50
N VAL A 199 -4.81 18.69 -2.70
CA VAL A 199 -5.95 18.10 -1.98
C VAL A 199 -6.48 16.93 -2.80
N LEU A 200 -6.26 15.71 -2.30
CA LEU A 200 -6.80 14.51 -2.92
C LEU A 200 -8.27 14.37 -2.56
N SER A 201 -9.13 14.27 -3.57
CA SER A 201 -10.56 14.14 -3.35
C SER A 201 -10.97 12.76 -2.85
N LYS A 202 -12.19 12.70 -2.32
CA LYS A 202 -12.94 11.50 -2.04
C LYS A 202 -14.22 11.59 -2.86
N SER A 203 -14.63 10.47 -3.46
CA SER A 203 -15.80 10.42 -4.34
C SER A 203 -17.03 11.00 -3.65
N LEU A 204 -17.71 11.94 -4.32
CA LEU A 204 -18.96 12.49 -3.81
C LEU A 204 -20.03 11.39 -3.68
N GLN A 205 -20.98 11.59 -2.77
CA GLN A 205 -22.14 10.73 -2.65
C GLN A 205 -23.39 11.51 -3.05
N LYS A 206 -23.99 11.16 -4.20
CA LYS A 206 -25.17 11.87 -4.75
C LYS A 206 -24.93 13.38 -4.90
N ASP A 207 -23.80 13.73 -5.52
CA ASP A 207 -23.34 15.11 -5.71
C ASP A 207 -23.06 15.90 -4.40
N GLN A 208 -22.95 15.23 -3.25
CA GLN A 208 -22.65 15.85 -1.96
C GLN A 208 -21.22 15.57 -1.51
N VAL A 209 -20.57 16.60 -0.94
CA VAL A 209 -19.28 16.48 -0.27
C VAL A 209 -19.44 15.53 0.91
N THR A 210 -18.52 14.58 1.05
CA THR A 210 -18.55 13.63 2.16
C THR A 210 -17.84 14.16 3.40
N VAL A 211 -18.10 13.55 4.56
CA VAL A 211 -17.44 13.89 5.82
C VAL A 211 -15.92 13.76 5.70
N GLU A 212 -15.43 12.69 5.07
CA GLU A 212 -14.00 12.50 4.87
C GLU A 212 -13.40 13.58 3.96
N TYR A 213 -14.04 13.91 2.83
CA TYR A 213 -13.53 14.94 1.93
C TYR A 213 -13.49 16.31 2.62
N ALA A 214 -14.56 16.64 3.35
CA ALA A 214 -14.66 17.87 4.12
C ALA A 214 -13.53 17.97 5.15
N ASN A 215 -13.18 16.87 5.82
CA ASN A 215 -12.10 16.84 6.81
C ASN A 215 -10.71 17.05 6.18
N ARG A 216 -10.49 16.55 4.95
CA ARG A 216 -9.25 16.85 4.19
C ARG A 216 -9.13 18.34 3.92
N ILE A 217 -10.23 18.98 3.50
CA ILE A 217 -10.28 20.42 3.21
C ILE A 217 -10.12 21.25 4.50
N ARG A 218 -10.82 20.89 5.58
CA ARG A 218 -10.67 21.54 6.89
C ARG A 218 -9.24 21.44 7.42
N ARG A 219 -8.54 20.31 7.21
CA ARG A 219 -7.13 20.16 7.60
C ARG A 219 -6.23 21.18 6.90
N LEU A 220 -6.46 21.43 5.62
CA LEU A 220 -5.75 22.47 4.86
C LEU A 220 -6.03 23.86 5.44
N LEU A 221 -7.30 24.22 5.66
CA LEU A 221 -7.64 25.51 6.28
C LEU A 221 -7.00 25.68 7.65
N LYS A 222 -6.99 24.61 8.46
CA LYS A 222 -6.34 24.62 9.76
C LYS A 222 -4.84 24.92 9.64
N ALA A 223 -4.15 24.32 8.66
CA ALA A 223 -2.75 24.65 8.41
C ALA A 223 -2.59 26.13 8.04
N MET A 224 -3.48 26.67 7.20
CA MET A 224 -3.44 28.08 6.79
C MET A 224 -3.68 29.04 7.96
N LEU A 225 -4.56 28.70 8.89
CA LEU A 225 -4.92 29.54 10.04
C LEU A 225 -3.94 29.41 11.22
N GLU A 226 -3.53 28.18 11.55
CA GLU A 226 -2.83 27.87 12.81
C GLU A 226 -1.34 27.57 12.63
N GLU A 227 -0.91 27.17 11.43
CA GLU A 227 0.46 26.70 11.16
C GLU A 227 1.25 27.66 10.25
N ASP A 228 0.74 28.88 10.02
CA ASP A 228 1.33 29.88 9.13
C ASP A 228 1.61 29.34 7.71
N TYR A 229 0.74 28.43 7.24
CA TYR A 229 0.91 27.79 5.94
C TYR A 229 0.28 28.63 4.82
N HIS A 230 1.11 29.25 3.98
CA HIS A 230 0.69 30.10 2.86
C HIS A 230 0.99 29.45 1.51
N PRO A 231 0.08 28.64 0.95
CA PRO A 231 0.29 28.03 -0.37
C PRO A 231 0.26 29.07 -1.50
N ASP A 232 1.25 29.04 -2.39
CA ASP A 232 1.23 29.81 -3.65
C ASP A 232 0.24 29.20 -4.67
N ALA A 233 -0.03 27.90 -4.57
CA ALA A 233 -1.04 27.21 -5.37
C ALA A 233 -1.75 26.10 -4.60
N ILE A 234 -3.03 25.90 -4.91
CA ILE A 234 -3.86 24.81 -4.38
C ILE A 234 -4.44 24.01 -5.55
N CYS A 235 -4.15 22.71 -5.56
CA CYS A 235 -4.59 21.76 -6.57
C CYS A 235 -5.65 20.83 -5.99
N PHE A 236 -6.87 20.84 -6.53
CA PHE A 236 -7.91 19.88 -6.20
C PHE A 236 -7.91 18.75 -7.23
N VAL A 237 -7.76 17.51 -6.77
CA VAL A 237 -7.61 16.34 -7.64
C VAL A 237 -8.80 15.41 -7.47
N GLY A 238 -9.62 15.27 -8.52
CA GLY A 238 -10.81 14.42 -8.50
C GLY A 238 -11.73 14.56 -9.70
N GLY A 239 -11.93 13.46 -10.45
CA GLY A 239 -12.89 13.40 -11.55
C GLY A 239 -14.36 13.27 -11.13
N THR A 240 -15.24 13.01 -12.10
CA THR A 240 -16.67 12.77 -11.83
C THR A 240 -16.91 11.29 -11.53
N SER A 241 -17.17 10.92 -10.28
CA SER A 241 -17.46 9.54 -9.89
C SER A 241 -18.80 9.02 -10.48
N THR A 242 -18.95 7.69 -10.62
CA THR A 242 -20.15 7.08 -11.22
C THR A 242 -21.41 7.43 -10.43
N GLY A 243 -22.43 7.99 -11.11
CA GLY A 243 -23.69 8.41 -10.48
C GLY A 243 -23.72 9.88 -10.06
N ASN A 244 -22.57 10.55 -10.05
CA ASN A 244 -22.48 12.00 -9.81
C ASN A 244 -22.48 12.77 -11.13
N LYS A 245 -22.98 14.00 -11.08
CA LYS A 245 -22.95 15.01 -12.14
C LYS A 245 -21.83 16.02 -11.94
N ILE A 246 -21.42 16.23 -10.68
CA ILE A 246 -20.37 17.19 -10.31
C ILE A 246 -19.04 16.44 -10.19
N ALA A 247 -17.95 17.06 -10.66
CA ALA A 247 -16.61 16.51 -10.43
C ALA A 247 -16.18 16.70 -8.97
N ASP A 248 -15.46 15.72 -8.43
CA ASP A 248 -15.03 15.74 -7.04
C ASP A 248 -14.09 16.95 -6.79
N ALA A 249 -13.27 17.36 -7.77
CA ALA A 249 -12.44 18.57 -7.69
C ALA A 249 -13.25 19.87 -7.58
N ASP A 250 -14.32 20.02 -8.37
CA ASP A 250 -15.19 21.21 -8.36
C ASP A 250 -15.88 21.37 -7.01
N ALA A 251 -16.49 20.29 -6.51
CA ALA A 251 -17.19 20.30 -5.23
C ALA A 251 -16.24 20.64 -4.07
N GLY A 252 -15.02 20.09 -4.09
CA GLY A 252 -14.01 20.41 -3.09
C GLY A 252 -13.56 21.87 -3.12
N TYR A 253 -13.32 22.41 -4.31
CA TYR A 253 -12.97 23.82 -4.49
C TYR A 253 -14.08 24.77 -4.01
N ILE A 254 -15.33 24.49 -4.37
CA ILE A 254 -16.48 25.28 -3.93
C ILE A 254 -16.61 25.25 -2.40
N TYR A 255 -16.50 24.07 -1.80
CA TYR A 255 -16.57 23.90 -0.35
C TYR A 255 -15.41 24.60 0.37
N PHE A 256 -14.18 24.50 -0.15
CA PHE A 256 -13.01 25.23 0.35
C PHE A 256 -13.22 26.74 0.35
N ARG A 257 -13.73 27.30 -0.76
CA ARG A 257 -14.02 28.74 -0.85
C ARG A 257 -15.08 29.20 0.13
N TYR A 258 -16.13 28.41 0.30
CA TYR A 258 -17.16 28.68 1.30
C TYR A 258 -16.58 28.75 2.70
N LEU A 259 -15.74 27.77 3.09
CA LEU A 259 -15.09 27.78 4.38
C LEU A 259 -14.12 28.96 4.56
N CYS A 260 -13.34 29.31 3.53
CA CYS A 260 -12.44 30.46 3.58
C CYS A 260 -13.21 31.78 3.79
N ALA A 261 -14.35 31.95 3.12
CA ALA A 261 -15.23 33.09 3.32
C ALA A 261 -15.78 33.14 4.75
N CYS A 262 -16.18 32.00 5.32
CA CYS A 262 -16.65 31.93 6.71
C CYS A 262 -15.56 32.29 7.73
N GLN A 263 -14.29 31.99 7.41
CA GLN A 263 -13.14 32.23 8.28
C GLN A 263 -12.38 33.53 7.95
N ASN A 264 -12.89 34.35 7.02
CA ASN A 264 -12.23 35.56 6.53
C ASN A 264 -10.79 35.34 6.05
N ILE A 265 -10.51 34.18 5.44
CA ILE A 265 -9.20 33.87 4.84
C ILE A 265 -9.14 34.51 3.44
N SER A 266 -8.18 35.41 3.22
CA SER A 266 -7.93 35.95 1.87
C SER A 266 -7.34 34.86 0.98
N LEU A 267 -7.83 34.81 -0.26
CA LEU A 267 -7.33 33.92 -1.31
C LEU A 267 -6.50 34.67 -2.36
N ASP A 268 -6.14 35.93 -2.08
CA ASP A 268 -5.41 36.78 -3.00
C ASP A 268 -4.00 36.21 -3.26
N GLY A 269 -3.63 36.14 -4.54
CA GLY A 269 -2.34 35.62 -4.96
C GLY A 269 -2.23 34.09 -5.01
N ILE A 270 -3.23 33.34 -4.53
CA ILE A 270 -3.24 31.88 -4.59
C ILE A 270 -3.73 31.41 -5.97
N GLN A 271 -2.95 30.56 -6.63
CA GLN A 271 -3.34 29.92 -7.90
C GLN A 271 -4.16 28.66 -7.63
N PHE A 272 -5.23 28.44 -8.40
CA PHE A 272 -6.07 27.24 -8.28
C PHE A 272 -5.95 26.36 -9.52
N ILE A 273 -5.74 25.05 -9.31
CA ILE A 273 -5.72 24.03 -10.36
C ILE A 273 -6.78 22.98 -10.01
N LEU A 274 -7.67 22.72 -10.96
CA LEU A 274 -8.70 21.68 -10.84
C LEU A 274 -8.34 20.56 -11.81
N GLU A 275 -8.08 19.37 -11.27
CA GLU A 275 -7.68 18.18 -12.01
C GLU A 275 -8.84 17.16 -11.98
N TYR A 276 -9.29 16.72 -13.15
CA TYR A 276 -10.53 15.95 -13.32
C TYR A 276 -10.33 14.46 -13.64
N THR A 277 -9.12 13.92 -13.45
CA THR A 277 -8.86 12.50 -13.71
C THR A 277 -9.47 11.66 -12.59
N ARG A 278 -10.19 10.59 -12.98
CA ARG A 278 -10.80 9.66 -12.02
C ARG A 278 -9.78 8.76 -11.32
N ALA A 279 -8.68 8.45 -12.01
CA ALA A 279 -7.62 7.60 -11.50
C ALA A 279 -6.51 8.46 -10.86
N GLU A 280 -6.05 8.05 -9.69
CA GLU A 280 -4.85 8.65 -9.07
C GLU A 280 -3.62 8.54 -9.99
N GLN A 281 -3.58 7.49 -10.81
CA GLN A 281 -2.54 7.27 -11.80
C GLN A 281 -2.69 8.29 -12.95
N GLY A 282 -1.74 9.22 -13.02
CA GLY A 282 -1.72 10.30 -14.01
C GLY A 282 -2.16 11.66 -13.45
N ALA A 283 -2.98 11.69 -12.40
CA ALA A 283 -3.44 12.95 -11.82
C ALA A 283 -2.29 13.84 -11.33
N PHE A 284 -1.30 13.27 -10.63
CA PHE A 284 -0.11 14.01 -10.21
C PHE A 284 0.71 14.53 -11.39
N GLN A 285 0.77 13.78 -12.51
CA GLN A 285 1.46 14.23 -13.72
C GLN A 285 0.72 15.41 -14.34
N ASN A 286 -0.60 15.35 -14.43
CA ASN A 286 -1.41 16.45 -14.95
C ASN A 286 -1.27 17.71 -14.09
N VAL A 287 -1.30 17.58 -12.76
CA VAL A 287 -1.04 18.70 -11.83
C VAL A 287 0.34 19.32 -12.10
N VAL A 288 1.35 18.47 -12.25
CA VAL A 288 2.72 18.85 -12.59
C VAL A 288 2.78 19.61 -13.93
N ASP A 289 2.10 19.11 -14.96
CA ASP A 289 2.12 19.73 -16.29
C ASP A 289 1.39 21.08 -16.27
N GLU A 290 0.27 21.18 -15.56
CA GLU A 290 -0.49 22.41 -15.37
C GLU A 290 0.30 23.47 -14.58
N LEU A 291 0.98 23.07 -13.50
CA LEU A 291 1.87 23.96 -12.74
C LEU A 291 3.04 24.45 -13.61
N GLN A 292 3.62 23.59 -14.45
CA GLN A 292 4.69 23.98 -15.38
C GLN A 292 4.22 25.00 -16.40
N GLN A 293 2.98 24.87 -16.88
CA GLN A 293 2.44 25.77 -17.90
C GLN A 293 1.98 27.11 -17.31
N LYS A 294 1.27 27.09 -16.18
CA LYS A 294 0.59 28.27 -15.62
C LYS A 294 1.41 29.00 -14.56
N CYS A 295 1.99 28.27 -13.61
CA CYS A 295 2.58 28.87 -12.42
C CYS A 295 4.08 29.13 -12.58
N LEU A 296 4.81 28.16 -13.16
CA LEU A 296 6.26 28.21 -13.29
C LEU A 296 6.79 29.46 -14.04
N PRO A 297 6.18 29.92 -15.15
CA PRO A 297 6.64 31.15 -15.82
C PRO A 297 6.48 32.39 -14.94
N LEU A 298 5.41 32.47 -14.15
CA LEU A 298 5.15 33.59 -13.25
C LEU A 298 6.13 33.60 -12.09
N TRP A 299 6.34 32.43 -11.47
CA TRP A 299 7.30 32.28 -10.36
C TRP A 299 8.74 32.58 -10.80
N ARG A 300 9.13 32.16 -12.01
CA ARG A 300 10.43 32.52 -12.58
C ARG A 300 10.56 34.02 -12.80
N LYS A 301 9.57 34.67 -13.43
CA LYS A 301 9.61 36.12 -13.66
C LYS A 301 9.73 36.90 -12.35
N ALA A 302 8.94 36.53 -11.33
CA ALA A 302 9.00 37.17 -10.02
C ALA A 302 10.39 37.05 -9.39
N ALA A 303 11.03 35.89 -9.53
CA ALA A 303 12.33 35.67 -8.92
C ALA A 303 13.52 36.30 -9.66
N PHE A 304 13.37 36.60 -10.95
CA PHE A 304 14.39 37.31 -11.74
C PHE A 304 14.19 38.84 -11.77
N ASN A 305 13.01 39.35 -11.42
CA ASN A 305 12.73 40.79 -11.46
C ASN A 305 13.08 41.53 -10.16
N GLU A 306 13.31 40.81 -9.05
CA GLU A 306 13.59 41.44 -7.76
C GLU A 306 15.04 41.93 -7.61
N GLU A 307 15.97 41.49 -8.45
CA GLU A 307 17.39 41.83 -8.31
C GLU A 307 18.08 42.01 -9.68
N ASP A 308 18.82 43.13 -9.79
CA ASP A 308 19.88 43.41 -10.78
C ASP A 308 19.57 44.28 -12.01
N GLU A 309 19.26 45.57 -11.80
CA GLU A 309 19.77 46.62 -12.70
C GLU A 309 21.26 46.95 -12.41
N ASP A 310 21.77 46.73 -11.19
CA ASP A 310 23.09 47.24 -10.78
C ASP A 310 24.26 46.22 -10.75
N TYR A 311 24.04 44.92 -10.98
CA TYR A 311 25.05 43.87 -10.74
C TYR A 311 25.55 43.12 -12.00
N GLN A 312 25.78 43.83 -13.11
CA GLN A 312 26.29 43.23 -14.37
C GLN A 312 27.80 42.89 -14.38
N SER A 313 28.53 43.13 -13.29
CA SER A 313 30.00 43.01 -13.30
C SER A 313 30.51 41.65 -12.79
N PHE A 314 30.66 40.70 -13.72
CA PHE A 314 31.67 39.61 -13.69
C PHE A 314 31.57 38.43 -12.71
N SER A 315 30.52 38.29 -11.90
CA SER A 315 30.34 37.07 -11.09
C SER A 315 29.74 35.92 -11.90
N THR A 316 30.34 34.73 -11.81
CA THR A 316 29.85 33.47 -12.39
C THR A 316 28.34 33.34 -12.19
N LYS A 317 27.56 33.23 -13.28
CA LYS A 317 26.09 33.06 -13.25
C LYS A 317 25.72 31.78 -12.50
N ILE A 318 25.66 31.83 -11.17
CA ILE A 318 25.07 30.77 -10.37
C ILE A 318 23.59 30.78 -10.73
N ARG A 319 23.16 29.78 -11.49
CA ARG A 319 21.75 29.63 -11.85
C ARG A 319 20.98 29.36 -10.58
N ARG A 320 20.20 30.36 -10.14
CA ARG A 320 19.22 30.17 -9.07
C ARG A 320 18.27 29.06 -9.46
N ARG A 321 18.08 28.10 -8.55
CA ARG A 321 17.15 26.99 -8.73
C ARG A 321 15.87 27.34 -7.98
N LEU A 322 14.75 27.29 -8.68
CA LEU A 322 13.44 27.45 -8.07
C LEU A 322 13.17 26.23 -7.19
N ARG A 323 12.67 26.44 -5.97
CA ARG A 323 12.28 25.33 -5.10
C ARG A 323 10.77 25.27 -4.97
N VAL A 324 10.21 24.08 -5.09
CA VAL A 324 8.78 23.83 -4.94
C VAL A 324 8.56 22.72 -3.92
N HIS A 325 7.77 23.00 -2.89
CA HIS A 325 7.36 22.05 -1.88
C HIS A 325 5.89 21.70 -2.03
N PHE A 326 5.60 20.41 -2.16
CA PHE A 326 4.24 19.88 -2.25
C PHE A 326 3.75 19.41 -0.87
N SER A 327 2.63 19.95 -0.40
CA SER A 327 1.89 19.42 0.75
C SER A 327 0.71 18.61 0.27
N ILE A 328 0.78 17.28 0.42
CA ILE A 328 -0.27 16.37 -0.03
C ILE A 328 -1.29 16.18 1.09
N VAL A 329 -2.51 16.69 0.89
CA VAL A 329 -3.58 16.70 1.87
C VAL A 329 -4.55 15.56 1.60
N SER A 330 -4.65 14.61 2.54
CA SER A 330 -5.62 13.51 2.45
C SER A 330 -5.91 12.86 3.80
N SER A 331 -6.66 11.76 3.81
CA SER A 331 -6.86 10.91 4.99
C SER A 331 -5.61 10.12 5.35
N GLU A 332 -5.39 9.85 6.64
CA GLU A 332 -4.26 9.05 7.14
C GLU A 332 -4.02 7.76 6.35
N TYR A 333 -5.06 6.94 6.17
CA TYR A 333 -4.92 5.64 5.49
C TYR A 333 -4.48 5.79 4.02
N HIS A 334 -4.99 6.81 3.33
CA HIS A 334 -4.64 7.08 1.93
C HIS A 334 -3.20 7.58 1.80
N LEU A 335 -2.76 8.47 2.68
CA LEU A 335 -1.36 8.93 2.67
C LEU A 335 -0.38 7.80 3.02
N CYS A 336 -0.74 6.93 3.96
CA CYS A 336 0.03 5.71 4.23
C CYS A 336 0.15 4.82 2.99
N GLN A 337 -0.92 4.64 2.21
CA GLN A 337 -0.86 3.87 0.97
C GLN A 337 0.04 4.52 -0.06
N LEU A 338 -0.08 5.82 -0.30
CA LEU A 338 0.76 6.53 -1.26
C LEU A 338 2.24 6.38 -0.90
N ASN A 339 2.56 6.52 0.38
CA ASN A 339 3.90 6.30 0.89
C ASN A 339 4.36 4.85 0.71
N ASP A 340 3.52 3.87 1.08
CA ASP A 340 3.85 2.44 0.96
C ASP A 340 4.05 2.03 -0.50
N ILE A 341 3.21 2.52 -1.42
CA ILE A 341 3.36 2.32 -2.86
C ILE A 341 4.68 2.95 -3.33
N HIS A 342 4.99 4.17 -2.89
CA HIS A 342 6.23 4.84 -3.25
C HIS A 342 7.48 4.06 -2.83
N VAL A 343 7.48 3.54 -1.60
CA VAL A 343 8.60 2.78 -1.06
C VAL A 343 8.70 1.38 -1.70
N ARG A 344 7.58 0.68 -1.89
CA ARG A 344 7.57 -0.73 -2.33
C ARG A 344 7.53 -0.90 -3.84
N SER A 345 6.98 0.06 -4.57
CA SER A 345 6.75 0.00 -6.02
C SER A 345 6.90 1.39 -6.63
N PRO A 346 8.12 1.97 -6.57
CA PRO A 346 8.39 3.34 -7.02
C PRO A 346 8.05 3.55 -8.51
N GLY A 347 8.11 2.50 -9.34
CA GLY A 347 7.74 2.56 -10.75
C GLY A 347 6.24 2.78 -10.98
N GLN A 348 5.42 2.36 -10.01
CA GLN A 348 3.95 2.48 -10.01
C GLN A 348 3.44 3.62 -9.12
N SER A 349 4.32 4.29 -8.39
CA SER A 349 3.96 5.36 -7.47
C SER A 349 3.43 6.60 -8.21
N PRO A 350 2.25 7.12 -7.83
CA PRO A 350 1.77 8.41 -8.35
C PRO A 350 2.73 9.57 -8.05
N LEU A 351 3.45 9.49 -6.92
CA LEU A 351 4.41 10.51 -6.47
C LEU A 351 5.64 10.62 -7.36
N ARG A 352 5.89 9.63 -8.24
CA ARG A 352 7.01 9.67 -9.19
C ARG A 352 6.97 10.93 -10.07
N ALA A 353 5.78 11.40 -10.41
CA ALA A 353 5.60 12.63 -11.20
C ALA A 353 6.22 13.86 -10.52
N LEU A 354 6.13 13.94 -9.18
CA LEU A 354 6.66 15.07 -8.40
C LEU A 354 8.19 15.10 -8.40
N GLY A 355 8.84 13.94 -8.43
CA GLY A 355 10.31 13.83 -8.57
C GLY A 355 10.82 14.05 -10.00
N GLY A 356 9.97 13.82 -11.00
CA GLY A 356 10.32 13.97 -12.43
C GLY A 356 10.60 15.40 -12.89
N TRP A 357 10.16 16.41 -12.11
CA TRP A 357 10.38 17.84 -12.36
C TRP A 357 11.85 18.28 -12.38
N MET A 358 12.76 17.45 -11.86
CA MET A 358 14.18 17.76 -11.68
C MET A 358 14.99 18.01 -12.98
N ARG A 359 14.39 17.89 -14.17
CA ARG A 359 15.17 17.89 -15.41
C ARG A 359 15.72 19.24 -15.87
N VAL A 360 15.31 20.42 -15.35
CA VAL A 360 15.83 21.70 -15.91
C VAL A 360 16.13 22.86 -14.93
N SER A 361 15.58 22.95 -13.71
CA SER A 361 15.90 24.07 -12.78
C SER A 361 15.10 24.07 -11.48
N VAL A 362 14.25 23.07 -11.27
CA VAL A 362 13.31 23.06 -10.15
C VAL A 362 13.66 21.93 -9.20
N ASP A 363 13.88 22.28 -7.93
CA ASP A 363 14.09 21.32 -6.86
C ASP A 363 12.75 21.07 -6.16
N THR A 364 12.30 19.82 -6.17
CA THR A 364 11.01 19.42 -5.63
C THR A 364 11.17 18.61 -4.34
N THR A 365 10.30 18.89 -3.38
CA THR A 365 10.15 18.10 -2.14
C THR A 365 8.67 17.92 -1.86
N TRP A 366 8.28 16.92 -1.07
CA TRP A 366 6.88 16.78 -0.65
C TRP A 366 6.73 16.25 0.77
N ALA A 367 5.68 16.68 1.44
CA ALA A 367 5.27 16.22 2.77
C ALA A 367 3.77 15.88 2.77
N TYR A 368 3.35 15.16 3.79
CA TYR A 368 1.98 14.67 3.96
C TYR A 368 1.25 15.48 5.04
N GLN A 369 0.12 16.08 4.68
CA GLN A 369 -0.82 16.69 5.62
C GLN A 369 -2.02 15.76 5.81
N TYR A 370 -2.00 14.98 6.89
CA TYR A 370 -3.06 14.03 7.16
C TYR A 370 -4.22 14.67 7.91
N SER A 371 -5.42 14.31 7.48
CA SER A 371 -6.66 14.48 8.23
C SER A 371 -6.97 13.16 8.93
N THR A 372 -7.29 13.23 10.22
CA THR A 372 -7.73 12.07 10.96
C THR A 372 -9.09 11.66 10.44
N THR A 373 -9.15 10.47 9.83
CA THR A 373 -10.43 9.87 9.51
C THR A 373 -11.15 9.66 10.83
N MET A 374 -12.19 10.45 11.09
CA MET A 374 -13.11 10.20 12.18
C MET A 374 -13.74 8.84 11.87
N LEU A 375 -13.14 7.76 12.39
CA LEU A 375 -13.92 6.58 12.73
C LEU A 375 -14.79 7.10 13.86
N PRO A 376 -16.06 7.46 13.60
CA PRO A 376 -16.84 8.01 14.68
C PRO A 376 -16.86 6.89 15.72
N ARG A 377 -16.80 7.23 17.01
CA ARG A 377 -17.07 6.26 18.07
C ARG A 377 -18.54 5.85 17.92
N GLN A 378 -18.83 5.09 16.87
CA GLN A 378 -20.16 4.81 16.44
C GLN A 378 -20.63 3.74 17.39
N LYS A 379 -21.69 4.10 18.13
CA LYS A 379 -22.45 3.17 18.95
C LYS A 379 -22.99 1.99 18.12
N ASN A 380 -23.04 2.14 16.79
CA ASN A 380 -23.48 1.11 15.86
C ASN A 380 -22.34 0.09 15.56
N PRO A 381 -22.44 -1.16 16.07
CA PRO A 381 -21.42 -2.18 15.85
C PRO A 381 -21.29 -2.59 14.38
N ALA A 382 -22.34 -2.45 13.59
CA ALA A 382 -22.36 -2.87 12.20
C ALA A 382 -21.55 -1.90 11.31
N ARG A 383 -21.67 -0.59 11.56
CA ARG A 383 -20.79 0.38 10.88
C ARG A 383 -19.33 0.25 11.33
N SER A 384 -19.06 -0.03 12.61
CA SER A 384 -17.71 -0.33 13.08
C SER A 384 -17.13 -1.57 12.38
N PHE A 385 -17.96 -2.58 12.12
CA PHE A 385 -17.58 -3.76 11.35
C PHE A 385 -17.22 -3.39 9.91
N CYS A 386 -18.07 -2.63 9.20
CA CYS A 386 -17.78 -2.14 7.85
C CYS A 386 -16.49 -1.32 7.81
N ALA A 387 -16.34 -0.34 8.69
CA ALA A 387 -15.14 0.51 8.75
C ALA A 387 -13.84 -0.31 8.92
N LYS A 388 -13.89 -1.39 9.73
CA LYS A 388 -12.76 -2.31 9.90
C LYS A 388 -12.43 -3.09 8.62
N HIS A 389 -13.45 -3.54 7.89
CA HIS A 389 -13.29 -4.27 6.63
C HIS A 389 -12.79 -3.35 5.51
N TYR A 390 -13.32 -2.13 5.43
CA TYR A 390 -12.80 -1.08 4.56
C TYR A 390 -11.32 -0.82 4.84
N LYS A 391 -10.92 -0.60 6.10
CA LYS A 391 -9.50 -0.44 6.47
C LYS A 391 -8.65 -1.64 6.07
N THR A 392 -9.19 -2.86 6.14
CA THR A 392 -8.50 -4.06 5.65
C THR A 392 -8.31 -4.05 4.14
N ALA A 393 -9.33 -3.65 3.37
CA ALA A 393 -9.20 -3.47 1.92
C ALA A 393 -8.21 -2.36 1.55
N GLN A 394 -8.23 -1.25 2.28
CA GLN A 394 -7.26 -0.16 2.14
C GLN A 394 -5.82 -0.66 2.35
N ARG A 395 -5.56 -1.61 3.25
CA ARG A 395 -4.23 -2.23 3.42
C ARG A 395 -3.79 -3.11 2.24
N LEU A 396 -4.72 -3.55 1.40
CA LEU A 396 -4.42 -4.35 0.21
C LEU A 396 -4.01 -3.49 -0.99
N VAL A 397 -4.31 -2.19 -0.98
CA VAL A 397 -4.04 -1.28 -2.12
C VAL A 397 -2.56 -1.25 -2.53
N PRO A 398 -1.57 -1.19 -1.62
CA PRO A 398 -0.16 -1.25 -2.04
C PRO A 398 0.24 -2.58 -2.69
N ALA A 399 -0.29 -3.70 -2.18
CA ALA A 399 -0.06 -5.02 -2.77
C ALA A 399 -0.72 -5.11 -4.17
N LEU A 400 -1.89 -4.50 -4.34
CA LEU A 400 -2.57 -4.39 -5.63
C LEU A 400 -1.74 -3.59 -6.65
N HIS A 401 -1.20 -2.44 -6.28
CA HIS A 401 -0.33 -1.65 -7.17
C HIS A 401 0.97 -2.38 -7.53
N ASN A 402 1.59 -3.07 -6.58
CA ASN A 402 2.75 -3.91 -6.89
C ASN A 402 2.39 -5.02 -7.88
N LEU A 403 1.26 -5.69 -7.67
CA LEU A 403 0.80 -6.77 -8.55
C LEU A 403 0.51 -6.29 -9.98
N ARG A 404 -0.05 -5.08 -10.15
CA ARG A 404 -0.15 -4.41 -11.46
C ARG A 404 1.23 -4.21 -12.09
N GLY A 405 2.19 -3.71 -11.31
CA GLY A 405 3.57 -3.56 -11.77
C GLY A 405 4.24 -4.88 -12.18
N VAL A 406 3.91 -5.99 -11.52
CA VAL A 406 4.40 -7.33 -11.88
C VAL A 406 3.80 -7.79 -13.20
N VAL A 407 2.49 -7.64 -13.39
CA VAL A 407 1.81 -7.95 -14.66
C VAL A 407 2.39 -7.13 -15.81
N ASP A 408 2.72 -5.86 -15.56
CA ASP A 408 3.33 -4.96 -16.54
C ASP A 408 4.85 -5.19 -16.77
N ASN A 409 5.47 -6.16 -16.09
CA ASN A 409 6.92 -6.40 -16.08
C ASN A 409 7.75 -5.18 -15.63
N ARG A 410 7.21 -4.35 -14.75
CA ARG A 410 7.85 -3.15 -14.19
C ARG A 410 8.34 -3.34 -12.76
N GLU A 411 7.81 -4.33 -12.05
CA GLU A 411 8.09 -4.58 -10.64
C GLU A 411 8.23 -6.09 -10.37
N PHE A 412 8.80 -6.43 -9.21
CA PHE A 412 8.86 -7.81 -8.72
C PHE A 412 7.85 -8.03 -7.59
N PHE A 413 7.27 -9.23 -7.51
CA PHE A 413 6.34 -9.58 -6.44
C PHE A 413 7.10 -9.86 -5.14
N GLN A 414 6.96 -8.95 -4.17
CA GLN A 414 7.69 -9.04 -2.90
C GLN A 414 6.99 -9.99 -1.92
N ARG A 415 7.79 -10.73 -1.11
CA ARG A 415 7.28 -11.62 -0.05
C ARG A 415 6.39 -10.91 0.96
N ASP A 416 6.65 -9.64 1.23
CA ASP A 416 5.82 -8.87 2.16
C ASP A 416 4.42 -8.57 1.59
N ASN A 417 4.26 -8.47 0.27
CA ASN A 417 2.93 -8.34 -0.34
C ASN A 417 2.12 -9.63 -0.16
N TYR A 418 2.76 -10.79 -0.28
CA TYR A 418 2.13 -12.07 0.07
C TYR A 418 1.70 -12.12 1.54
N ARG A 419 2.55 -11.69 2.48
CA ARG A 419 2.22 -11.64 3.90
C ARG A 419 1.03 -10.71 4.19
N VAL A 420 0.96 -9.56 3.52
CA VAL A 420 -0.17 -8.63 3.62
C VAL A 420 -1.47 -9.30 3.14
N LEU A 421 -1.44 -9.99 2.00
CA LEU A 421 -2.61 -10.74 1.49
C LEU A 421 -3.08 -11.83 2.48
N VAL A 422 -2.15 -12.63 3.02
CA VAL A 422 -2.46 -13.68 4.00
C VAL A 422 -3.06 -13.09 5.28
N SER A 423 -2.44 -12.02 5.80
CA SER A 423 -2.89 -11.32 7.01
C SER A 423 -4.29 -10.72 6.83
N ALA A 424 -4.52 -10.03 5.71
CA ALA A 424 -5.82 -9.46 5.38
C ALA A 424 -6.90 -10.54 5.29
N ARG A 425 -6.64 -11.64 4.56
CA ARG A 425 -7.59 -12.75 4.46
C ARG A 425 -7.93 -13.34 5.82
N ARG A 426 -6.92 -13.59 6.66
CA ARG A 426 -7.14 -14.14 8.01
C ARG A 426 -7.95 -13.19 8.89
N SER A 427 -7.67 -11.89 8.84
CA SER A 427 -8.44 -10.89 9.58
C SER A 427 -9.91 -10.92 9.14
N LEU A 428 -10.17 -10.91 7.84
CA LEU A 428 -11.52 -10.97 7.28
C LEU A 428 -12.25 -12.26 7.68
N VAL A 429 -11.59 -13.43 7.56
CA VAL A 429 -12.18 -14.71 7.99
C VAL A 429 -12.51 -14.69 9.48
N THR A 430 -11.58 -14.21 10.33
CA THR A 430 -11.79 -14.17 11.79
C THR A 430 -12.97 -13.26 12.15
N ASP A 431 -13.11 -12.12 11.47
CA ASP A 431 -14.19 -11.19 11.72
C ASP A 431 -15.54 -11.71 11.21
N MET A 432 -15.55 -12.38 10.05
CA MET A 432 -16.72 -13.08 9.52
C MET A 432 -17.14 -14.27 10.40
N GLU A 433 -16.20 -15.07 10.92
CA GLU A 433 -16.50 -16.16 11.85
C GLU A 433 -17.12 -15.62 13.15
N LYS A 434 -16.60 -14.51 13.69
CA LYS A 434 -17.17 -13.83 14.86
C LYS A 434 -18.57 -13.28 14.58
N LEU A 435 -18.81 -12.81 13.36
CA LEU A 435 -20.14 -12.44 12.89
C LEU A 435 -21.06 -13.67 12.99
N TYR A 436 -20.70 -14.77 12.33
CA TYR A 436 -21.53 -15.99 12.29
C TYR A 436 -21.71 -16.68 13.64
N HIS A 437 -20.72 -16.66 14.54
CA HIS A 437 -20.81 -17.30 15.86
C HIS A 437 -21.73 -16.54 16.83
N ARG A 438 -22.08 -15.29 16.55
CA ARG A 438 -22.97 -14.47 17.37
C ARG A 438 -24.46 -14.54 16.95
N GLN A 439 -24.94 -15.60 16.26
CA GLN A 439 -26.34 -15.81 15.78
C GLN A 439 -27.43 -15.41 16.82
N PRO A 440 -28.69 -15.00 16.49
CA PRO A 440 -29.42 -14.82 15.22
C PRO A 440 -29.93 -13.38 14.96
N SER A 441 -29.50 -12.36 15.71
CA SER A 441 -29.92 -10.96 15.52
C SER A 441 -29.27 -10.26 14.32
N LEU A 442 -28.47 -10.97 13.52
CA LEU A 442 -27.86 -10.49 12.28
C LEU A 442 -28.85 -10.22 11.14
N LYS A 443 -30.16 -10.29 11.41
CA LYS A 443 -31.14 -9.51 10.63
C LYS A 443 -30.62 -8.10 10.39
N ASP A 444 -29.90 -7.48 11.33
CA ASP A 444 -29.38 -6.12 11.15
C ASP A 444 -28.20 -5.99 10.18
N VAL A 445 -27.36 -7.02 10.00
CA VAL A 445 -26.29 -7.00 8.98
C VAL A 445 -26.78 -7.49 7.63
N HIS A 446 -27.73 -8.42 7.58
CA HIS A 446 -28.49 -8.67 6.35
C HIS A 446 -29.33 -7.46 5.92
N LYS A 447 -29.82 -6.65 6.88
CA LYS A 447 -30.46 -5.35 6.61
C LYS A 447 -29.46 -4.28 6.16
N LEU A 448 -28.16 -4.45 6.43
CA LEU A 448 -27.13 -3.67 5.74
C LEU A 448 -27.02 -4.21 4.32
N CYS A 449 -27.98 -3.82 3.50
CA CYS A 449 -27.89 -3.98 2.07
C CYS A 449 -26.87 -2.97 1.55
N SER A 450 -26.02 -3.41 0.62
CA SER A 450 -25.33 -2.46 -0.24
C SER A 450 -26.34 -1.70 -1.10
N ASP A 451 -25.90 -0.63 -1.75
CA ASP A 451 -26.70 0.09 -2.74
C ASP A 451 -27.25 -0.83 -3.86
N ASP A 452 -26.59 -1.96 -4.12
CA ASP A 452 -27.02 -2.96 -5.10
C ASP A 452 -28.08 -3.95 -4.56
N GLY A 453 -28.58 -3.73 -3.33
CA GLY A 453 -29.56 -4.59 -2.67
C GLY A 453 -29.01 -5.96 -2.21
N LYS A 454 -27.70 -6.19 -2.35
CA LYS A 454 -27.07 -7.45 -1.94
C LYS A 454 -26.74 -7.40 -0.45
N PRO A 455 -26.98 -8.50 0.30
CA PRO A 455 -26.54 -8.60 1.69
C PRO A 455 -25.02 -8.45 1.81
N MET A 456 -24.57 -7.70 2.83
CA MET A 456 -23.15 -7.42 3.07
C MET A 456 -22.29 -8.69 3.19
N ASP A 457 -22.81 -9.69 3.88
CA ASP A 457 -22.13 -10.97 4.12
C ASP A 457 -21.85 -11.73 2.82
N VAL A 458 -22.81 -11.76 1.89
CA VAL A 458 -22.63 -12.37 0.56
C VAL A 458 -21.51 -11.66 -0.22
N ILE A 459 -21.43 -10.33 -0.13
CA ILE A 459 -20.36 -9.55 -0.77
C ILE A 459 -19.00 -9.90 -0.16
N LEU A 460 -18.91 -9.96 1.17
CA LEU A 460 -17.67 -10.27 1.88
C LEU A 460 -17.22 -11.71 1.65
N GLU A 461 -18.13 -12.68 1.56
CA GLU A 461 -17.80 -14.06 1.21
C GLU A 461 -17.25 -14.17 -0.23
N SER A 462 -17.88 -13.48 -1.18
CA SER A 462 -17.36 -13.37 -2.55
C SER A 462 -15.94 -12.77 -2.56
N ALA A 463 -15.72 -11.69 -1.83
CA ALA A 463 -14.42 -11.05 -1.74
C ALA A 463 -13.37 -11.97 -1.10
N LEU A 464 -13.74 -12.73 -0.06
CA LEU A 464 -12.89 -13.73 0.58
C LEU A 464 -12.51 -14.87 -0.36
N LEU A 465 -13.45 -15.34 -1.20
CA LEU A 465 -13.19 -16.34 -2.22
C LEU A 465 -12.18 -15.83 -3.26
N ASN A 466 -12.40 -14.62 -3.77
CA ASN A 466 -11.49 -13.97 -4.72
C ASN A 466 -10.09 -13.78 -4.12
N LEU A 467 -10.01 -13.32 -2.87
CA LEU A 467 -8.73 -13.17 -2.17
C LEU A 467 -8.03 -14.52 -1.96
N GLY A 468 -8.79 -15.60 -1.68
CA GLY A 468 -8.27 -16.96 -1.61
C GLY A 468 -7.67 -17.43 -2.94
N ARG A 469 -8.37 -17.23 -4.06
CA ARG A 469 -7.89 -17.56 -5.41
C ARG A 469 -6.64 -16.77 -5.78
N CYS A 470 -6.62 -15.48 -5.50
CA CYS A 470 -5.43 -14.64 -5.67
C CYS A 470 -4.23 -15.23 -4.91
N LEU A 471 -4.42 -15.54 -3.62
CA LEU A 471 -3.38 -16.12 -2.76
C LEU A 471 -2.85 -17.46 -3.30
N ASP A 472 -3.71 -18.33 -3.80
CA ASP A 472 -3.31 -19.63 -4.33
C ASP A 472 -2.42 -19.49 -5.57
N LEU A 473 -2.76 -18.55 -6.47
CA LEU A 473 -1.99 -18.27 -7.68
C LEU A 473 -0.62 -17.65 -7.36
N VAL A 474 -0.54 -16.69 -6.43
CA VAL A 474 0.71 -16.00 -6.10
C VAL A 474 1.57 -16.73 -5.07
N ARG A 475 1.06 -17.82 -4.48
CA ARG A 475 1.74 -18.60 -3.44
C ARG A 475 3.14 -19.07 -3.83
N PRO A 476 3.39 -19.62 -5.05
CA PRO A 476 4.72 -20.08 -5.42
C PRO A 476 5.78 -18.97 -5.35
N ALA A 477 5.44 -17.77 -5.82
CA ALA A 477 6.31 -16.60 -5.73
C ALA A 477 6.42 -16.08 -4.29
N GLY A 478 5.31 -15.95 -3.57
CA GLY A 478 5.28 -15.45 -2.19
C GLY A 478 6.05 -16.33 -1.18
N LEU A 479 6.08 -17.64 -1.42
CA LEU A 479 6.82 -18.62 -0.61
C LEU A 479 8.20 -18.95 -1.16
N LEU A 480 8.59 -18.39 -2.32
CA LEU A 480 9.83 -18.71 -3.02
C LEU A 480 9.97 -20.20 -3.34
N THR A 481 8.85 -20.88 -3.65
CA THR A 481 8.81 -22.32 -3.96
C THR A 481 8.67 -22.61 -5.45
N GLY A 482 8.41 -21.60 -6.29
CA GLY A 482 8.26 -21.79 -7.73
C GLY A 482 8.01 -20.50 -8.50
N ILE A 483 7.86 -20.63 -9.81
CA ILE A 483 7.57 -19.54 -10.75
C ILE A 483 6.06 -19.49 -11.00
N VAL A 484 5.52 -18.27 -11.17
CA VAL A 484 4.12 -18.04 -11.50
C VAL A 484 4.05 -17.57 -12.96
N SER A 485 3.12 -18.12 -13.74
CA SER A 485 2.99 -17.78 -15.16
C SER A 485 2.42 -16.37 -15.36
N SER A 486 2.68 -15.76 -16.53
CA SER A 486 2.12 -14.43 -16.88
C SER A 486 0.57 -14.42 -16.85
N THR A 487 -0.05 -15.52 -17.28
CA THR A 487 -1.50 -15.71 -17.21
C THR A 487 -2.00 -15.75 -15.76
N ASP A 488 -1.31 -16.50 -14.89
CA ASP A 488 -1.68 -16.58 -13.47
C ASP A 488 -1.50 -15.24 -12.76
N TRP A 489 -0.47 -14.45 -13.10
CA TRP A 489 -0.31 -13.10 -12.57
C TRP A 489 -1.49 -12.19 -12.95
N SER A 490 -1.93 -12.24 -14.21
CA SER A 490 -3.06 -11.44 -14.70
C SER A 490 -4.38 -11.84 -14.04
N LEU A 491 -4.59 -13.14 -13.83
CA LEU A 491 -5.75 -13.67 -13.11
C LEU A 491 -5.71 -13.29 -11.63
N ALA A 492 -4.55 -13.41 -10.97
CA ALA A 492 -4.37 -13.01 -9.58
C ALA A 492 -4.67 -11.51 -9.38
N LEU A 493 -4.23 -10.67 -10.31
CA LEU A 493 -4.55 -9.24 -10.32
C LEU A 493 -6.06 -9.02 -10.39
N THR A 494 -6.73 -9.65 -11.35
CA THR A 494 -8.18 -9.54 -11.53
C THR A 494 -8.95 -9.93 -10.27
N PHE A 495 -8.58 -11.03 -9.62
CA PHE A 495 -9.21 -11.46 -8.37
C PHE A 495 -8.97 -10.48 -7.21
N LEU A 496 -7.75 -9.94 -7.10
CA LEU A 496 -7.44 -8.97 -6.06
C LEU A 496 -8.21 -7.65 -6.27
N GLU A 497 -8.26 -7.15 -7.50
CA GLU A 497 -9.03 -5.94 -7.86
C GLU A 497 -10.50 -6.11 -7.50
N GLN A 498 -11.10 -7.24 -7.89
CA GLN A 498 -12.49 -7.54 -7.57
C GLN A 498 -12.73 -7.60 -6.06
N ALA A 499 -11.86 -8.28 -5.31
CA ALA A 499 -12.00 -8.38 -3.86
C ALA A 499 -11.91 -7.00 -3.18
N VAL A 500 -10.90 -6.19 -3.54
CA VAL A 500 -10.72 -4.84 -2.99
C VAL A 500 -11.89 -3.94 -3.36
N GLN A 501 -12.32 -3.94 -4.62
CA GLN A 501 -13.44 -3.13 -5.09
C GLN A 501 -14.75 -3.51 -4.40
N GLN A 502 -15.03 -4.80 -4.24
CA GLN A 502 -16.22 -5.30 -3.55
C GLN A 502 -16.26 -4.84 -2.09
N ILE A 503 -15.15 -4.99 -1.36
CA ILE A 503 -15.08 -4.57 0.05
C ILE A 503 -15.15 -3.05 0.15
N CYS A 504 -14.39 -2.30 -0.66
CA CYS A 504 -14.40 -0.84 -0.62
C CYS A 504 -15.80 -0.28 -0.90
N LYS A 505 -16.49 -0.76 -1.95
CA LYS A 505 -17.83 -0.29 -2.31
C LYS A 505 -18.86 -0.59 -1.21
N ALA A 506 -18.78 -1.79 -0.61
CA ALA A 506 -19.80 -2.21 0.36
C ALA A 506 -19.53 -1.67 1.77
N CYS A 507 -18.27 -1.53 2.17
CA CYS A 507 -17.89 -1.24 3.55
C CYS A 507 -17.41 0.20 3.78
N ASP A 508 -17.45 1.09 2.78
CA ASP A 508 -17.06 2.49 2.93
C ASP A 508 -17.85 3.15 4.07
N PRO A 509 -17.19 3.55 5.19
CA PRO A 509 -17.91 4.14 6.32
C PRO A 509 -18.23 5.62 6.09
N ASP A 510 -17.75 6.21 4.99
CA ASP A 510 -17.94 7.62 4.69
C ASP A 510 -19.40 7.90 4.33
N GLU A 511 -19.85 9.08 4.73
CA GLU A 511 -21.24 9.51 4.56
C GLU A 511 -21.28 10.96 4.02
N PRO A 512 -22.39 11.37 3.39
CA PRO A 512 -22.53 12.75 2.95
C PRO A 512 -22.45 13.70 4.15
N LEU A 513 -21.79 14.84 3.96
CA LEU A 513 -21.68 15.86 5.00
C LEU A 513 -23.04 16.52 5.23
N ASP A 514 -23.49 16.52 6.48
CA ASP A 514 -24.73 17.21 6.88
C ASP A 514 -24.58 18.73 6.66
N TYR A 515 -25.62 19.38 6.16
CA TYR A 515 -25.62 20.81 5.85
C TYR A 515 -25.39 21.66 7.11
N SER A 516 -25.76 21.17 8.29
CA SER A 516 -25.47 21.83 9.57
C SER A 516 -23.97 22.00 9.82
N ASP A 517 -23.15 21.12 9.25
CA ASP A 517 -21.72 21.05 9.53
C ASP A 517 -20.88 21.80 8.49
N TRP A 518 -21.47 22.35 7.43
CA TRP A 518 -20.73 22.95 6.31
C TRP A 518 -19.84 24.11 6.74
N GLY A 519 -20.28 24.95 7.68
CA GLY A 519 -19.52 26.12 8.16
C GLY A 519 -18.57 25.80 9.33
N SER A 520 -18.69 24.60 9.90
CA SER A 520 -17.87 24.20 11.04
C SER A 520 -16.50 23.74 10.56
N LEU A 521 -15.43 24.25 11.18
CA LEU A 521 -14.09 23.66 11.06
C LEU A 521 -14.00 22.28 11.77
N GLY A 522 -15.09 21.87 12.42
CA GLY A 522 -15.17 20.72 13.30
C GLY A 522 -14.49 21.00 14.64
N ASP A 523 -15.03 20.46 15.73
CA ASP A 523 -14.31 20.34 17.01
C ASP A 523 -13.19 19.30 16.87
N LEU A 524 -12.20 19.56 16.01
CA LEU A 524 -10.95 18.82 15.94
C LEU A 524 -10.07 19.09 17.18
N THR A 525 -10.53 19.94 18.11
CA THR A 525 -9.96 20.16 19.44
C THR A 525 -9.90 18.90 20.30
N LEU A 526 -10.57 17.81 19.94
CA LEU A 526 -10.40 16.53 20.64
C LEU A 526 -9.00 15.90 20.46
N ALA A 527 -8.22 16.29 19.45
CA ALA A 527 -6.85 15.79 19.29
C ALA A 527 -5.83 16.46 20.22
N SER A 528 -6.06 17.69 20.69
CA SER A 528 -5.20 18.32 21.71
C SER A 528 -5.36 17.69 23.10
N SER A 529 -6.41 16.88 23.31
CA SER A 529 -6.55 16.07 24.53
C SER A 529 -5.58 14.88 24.61
N TRP A 530 -5.03 14.40 23.47
CA TRP A 530 -4.07 13.30 23.46
C TRP A 530 -2.66 13.75 23.84
N THR A 531 -2.21 14.93 23.38
CA THR A 531 -0.92 15.51 23.81
C THR A 531 -0.94 15.92 25.28
N ALA A 532 -2.04 16.52 25.75
CA ALA A 532 -2.21 16.87 27.16
C ALA A 532 -2.34 15.65 28.10
N ALA A 533 -2.79 14.48 27.61
CA ALA A 533 -2.86 13.25 28.40
C ALA A 533 -1.49 12.58 28.60
N THR A 534 -0.53 12.82 27.71
CA THR A 534 0.87 12.40 27.88
C THR A 534 1.65 13.33 28.81
N GLU A 535 1.38 14.63 28.82
CA GLU A 535 2.04 15.58 29.73
C GLU A 535 1.51 15.53 31.17
N ARG A 536 0.29 15.01 31.40
CA ARG A 536 -0.23 14.79 32.77
C ARG A 536 0.24 13.47 33.43
N LYS A 537 1.15 12.74 32.78
CA LYS A 537 1.75 11.50 33.32
C LYS A 537 3.27 11.54 33.48
N SER A 538 3.89 12.70 33.24
CA SER A 538 5.24 13.06 33.70
C SER A 538 5.12 14.05 34.85
#